data_AF-A0A7V3D347-F1
#
_entry.id   AF-A0A7V3D347-F1
#
_cell.length_a   1.000
_cell.length_b   1.000
_cell.length_c   1.000
_cell.angle_alpha   90.00
_cell.angle_beta   90.00
_cell.angle_gamma   90.00
#
_symmetry.space_group_name_H-M   'P 1'
#
loop_
_entity.id
_entity.type
_entity.pdbx_description
1 polymer ?
#
loop_
_entity_poly.entity_id
_entity_poly.type
_entity_poly.pdbx_seq_one_letter_code
_entity_poly.pdbx_strand_id
1 'polypeptide(L)' 'MPDGEVTLHLDGVFQNKLIKPDQTRGKLLTNLRTLGVEASSPTSQRLNGCIDELRIYGDALSDKDITALVARP' A
#
# COMPACT_ATOMS: atom_id res chain seq x y z
N MET A 1 8.20 -11.01 -5.39
CA MET A 1 8.72 -9.77 -6.02
C MET A 1 10.21 -9.65 -5.69
N PRO A 2 11.06 -9.13 -6.60
CA PRO A 2 12.46 -8.83 -6.31
C PRO A 2 12.60 -7.80 -5.18
N ASP A 3 13.70 -7.84 -4.44
CA ASP A 3 13.99 -6.85 -3.40
C ASP A 3 14.07 -5.43 -3.99
N GLY A 4 13.45 -4.46 -3.30
CA GLY A 4 13.43 -3.04 -3.73
C GLY A 4 12.34 -2.69 -4.74
N GLU A 5 11.44 -3.61 -5.08
CA GLU A 5 10.28 -3.35 -5.93
C GLU A 5 9.04 -2.91 -5.11
N VAL A 6 8.36 -1.86 -5.58
CA VAL A 6 7.04 -1.43 -5.10
C VAL A 6 6.09 -1.41 -6.29
N THR A 7 4.94 -2.08 -6.17
CA THR A 7 3.90 -2.12 -7.21
C THR A 7 2.60 -1.49 -6.73
N LEU A 8 1.88 -0.86 -7.66
CA LEU A 8 0.55 -0.31 -7.44
C LEU A 8 -0.45 -1.11 -8.25
N HIS A 9 -1.51 -1.60 -7.60
CA HIS A 9 -2.64 -2.28 -8.25
C HIS A 9 -3.93 -1.53 -7.89
N LEU A 10 -4.80 -1.35 -8.88
CA LEU A 10 -6.15 -0.79 -8.72
C LEU A 10 -7.14 -1.84 -9.21
N ASP A 11 -8.15 -2.15 -8.40
CA ASP A 11 -9.15 -3.20 -8.68
C ASP A 11 -8.53 -4.55 -9.10
N GLY A 12 -7.37 -4.85 -8.51
CA GLY A 12 -6.62 -6.09 -8.77
C GLY A 12 -5.77 -6.07 -10.03
N VAL A 13 -5.79 -4.98 -10.78
CA VAL A 13 -5.03 -4.80 -12.02
C VAL A 13 -3.75 -4.01 -11.75
N PHE A 14 -2.61 -4.54 -12.22
CA PHE A 14 -1.32 -3.85 -12.17
C PHE A 14 -1.38 -2.52 -12.91
N GLN A 15 -0.95 -1.44 -12.24
CA GLN A 15 -0.91 -0.09 -12.81
C GLN A 15 0.51 0.38 -13.05
N ASN A 16 1.37 0.22 -12.04
CA ASN A 16 2.71 0.78 -12.10
C ASN A 16 3.68 0.05 -11.17
N LYS A 17 4.97 0.22 -11.47
CA LYS A 17 6.10 -0.35 -10.72
C LYS A 17 7.17 0.72 -10.52
N LEU A 18 7.64 0.82 -9.29
CA LEU A 18 8.85 1.53 -8.94
C LEU A 18 9.91 0.51 -8.55
N ILE A 19 11.08 0.61 -9.15
CA ILE A 19 12.25 -0.20 -8.80
C ILE A 19 13.26 0.75 -8.15
N LYS A 20 13.54 0.54 -6.86
CA LYS A 20 14.58 1.27 -6.14
C LYS A 20 15.52 0.25 -5.51
N PRO A 21 16.48 -0.29 -6.28
CA PRO A 21 17.34 -1.39 -5.82
C PRO A 21 18.19 -1.01 -4.60
N ASP A 22 18.50 0.28 -4.47
CA ASP A 22 19.35 0.81 -3.39
C ASP A 22 18.57 1.09 -2.10
N GLN A 23 17.24 0.98 -2.13
CA GLN A 23 16.36 1.08 -0.97
C GLN A 23 16.04 -0.35 -0.52
N THR A 24 16.89 -0.90 0.35
CA THR A 24 16.55 -2.12 1.11
C THR A 24 15.24 -1.91 1.87
N ARG A 25 14.51 -3.00 2.18
CA ARG A 25 13.27 -3.00 3.00
C ARG A 25 13.45 -2.04 4.17
N GLY A 26 13.09 -0.78 3.97
CA GLY A 26 13.32 0.25 4.95
C GLY A 26 12.53 -0.20 6.16
N LYS A 27 13.20 -0.41 7.30
CA LYS A 27 12.47 -0.71 8.53
C LYS A 27 11.47 0.42 8.69
N LEU A 28 10.18 0.12 8.51
CA LEU A 28 9.12 1.08 8.69
C LEU A 28 9.12 1.37 10.20
N LEU A 29 9.96 2.31 10.63
CA LEU A 29 10.07 2.80 12.02
C LEU A 29 8.92 3.77 12.30
N THR A 30 7.74 3.49 11.77
CA THR A 30 6.56 4.32 11.94
C THR A 30 5.58 3.57 12.82
N ASN A 31 5.19 4.19 13.92
CA ASN A 31 3.92 3.88 14.55
C ASN A 31 2.87 4.55 13.67
N LEU A 32 2.06 3.78 12.94
CA LEU A 32 1.01 4.33 12.08
C LEU A 32 0.18 5.35 12.90
N ARG A 33 0.34 6.65 12.67
CA ARG A 33 -0.24 7.70 13.53
C ARG A 33 -1.60 8.17 13.06
N THR A 34 -1.92 8.00 11.77
CA THR A 34 -3.14 8.51 11.17
C THR A 34 -3.62 7.64 10.01
N LEU A 35 -4.93 7.59 9.81
CA LEU A 35 -5.61 7.08 8.62
C LEU A 35 -6.56 8.17 8.12
N GLY A 36 -6.63 8.36 6.80
CA GLY A 36 -7.49 9.37 6.19
C GLY A 36 -7.00 10.82 6.35
N VAL A 37 -5.77 11.03 6.82
CA VAL A 37 -5.15 12.35 6.92
C VAL A 37 -3.63 12.27 6.89
N GLU A 38 -2.97 13.22 6.24
CA GLU A 38 -1.52 13.39 6.31
C GLU A 38 -1.09 13.79 7.74
N ALA A 39 -0.19 13.01 8.35
CA ALA A 39 0.24 13.25 9.72
C ALA A 39 0.93 14.62 9.92
N SER A 40 1.65 15.11 8.92
CA SER A 40 2.35 16.41 8.90
C SER A 40 1.46 17.60 8.56
N SER A 41 0.27 17.39 7.99
CA SER A 41 -0.62 18.47 7.54
C SER A 41 -2.10 18.12 7.73
N PRO A 42 -2.56 18.01 8.99
CA PRO A 42 -3.85 17.38 9.31
C PRO A 42 -5.09 18.15 8.87
N THR A 43 -4.94 19.38 8.40
CA THR A 43 -6.04 20.27 7.99
C THR A 43 -6.16 20.42 6.48
N SER A 44 -5.13 20.08 5.70
CA SER A 44 -5.11 20.36 4.25
C SER A 44 -5.23 19.10 3.39
N GLN A 45 -4.82 17.94 3.91
CA GLN A 45 -4.82 16.67 3.16
C GLN A 45 -5.62 15.61 3.91
N ARG A 46 -6.94 15.74 3.81
CA ARG A 46 -7.89 14.78 4.39
C ARG A 46 -8.54 13.95 3.28
N LEU A 47 -8.73 12.67 3.56
CA LEU A 47 -9.54 11.81 2.74
C LEU A 47 -10.97 12.35 2.71
N ASN A 48 -11.51 12.56 1.52
CA ASN A 48 -12.92 12.84 1.31
C ASN A 48 -13.60 11.55 0.83
N GLY A 49 -14.06 10.74 1.78
CA GLY A 49 -14.59 9.40 1.54
C GLY A 49 -14.51 8.52 2.78
N CYS A 50 -14.71 7.21 2.61
CA CYS A 50 -14.60 6.20 3.65
C CYS A 50 -13.57 5.12 3.26
N ILE A 51 -13.02 4.45 4.27
CA ILE A 51 -12.21 3.24 4.11
C ILE A 51 -12.98 2.15 4.84
N ASP A 52 -13.52 1.20 4.09
CA ASP A 52 -14.30 0.10 4.68
C ASP A 52 -13.38 -0.99 5.24
N GLU A 53 -12.30 -1.31 4.51
CA GLU A 53 -11.38 -2.40 4.84
C GLU A 53 -9.91 -1.98 4.67
N LEU A 54 -9.07 -2.30 5.66
CA LEU A 54 -7.61 -2.13 5.62
C LEU A 54 -6.91 -3.41 6.06
N ARG A 55 -5.93 -3.86 5.27
CA ARG A 55 -5.08 -5.02 5.60
C ARG A 55 -3.61 -4.69 5.38
N ILE A 56 -2.76 -5.18 6.27
CA ILE A 56 -1.30 -5.07 6.20
C ILE A 56 -0.73 -6.47 6.29
N TYR A 57 0.17 -6.82 5.36
CA TYR A 57 0.81 -8.13 5.29
C TYR A 57 2.30 -8.00 5.61
N GLY A 58 2.89 -9.05 6.21
CA GLY A 58 4.33 -9.10 6.49
C GLY A 58 5.19 -9.33 5.24
N ASP A 59 4.57 -9.77 4.15
CA ASP A 59 5.21 -10.14 2.90
C ASP A 59 4.55 -9.46 1.70
N ALA A 60 5.32 -9.32 0.62
CA ALA A 60 4.82 -8.84 -0.66
C ALA A 60 3.92 -9.92 -1.29
N LEU A 61 2.66 -9.58 -1.52
CA LEU A 61 1.69 -10.45 -2.19
C LEU A 61 2.06 -10.64 -3.67
N SER A 62 1.71 -11.80 -4.23
CA SER A 62 1.78 -12.04 -5.67
C SER A 62 0.56 -11.47 -6.39
N ASP A 63 0.66 -11.27 -7.71
CA ASP A 63 -0.48 -10.82 -8.54
C ASP A 63 -1.70 -11.73 -8.36
N LYS A 64 -1.48 -13.05 -8.24
CA LYS A 64 -2.54 -14.04 -7.99
C LYS A 64 -3.23 -13.80 -6.64
N ASP A 65 -2.46 -13.52 -5.59
CA ASP A 65 -3.02 -13.25 -4.26
C ASP A 65 -3.85 -11.96 -4.28
N ILE A 66 -3.36 -10.93 -4.98
CA ILE A 66 -4.07 -9.65 -5.11
C ILE A 66 -5.39 -9.84 -5.86
N THR A 67 -5.40 -10.56 -6.99
CA THR A 67 -6.64 -10.85 -7.73
C THR A 67 -7.63 -11.64 -6.87
N ALA A 68 -7.16 -12.60 -6.08
CA ALA A 68 -8.02 -13.38 -5.18
C ALA A 68 -8.66 -12.51 -4.09
N LEU A 69 -7.99 -11.46 -3.62
CA LEU A 69 -8.54 -10.52 -2.64
C LEU A 69 -9.68 -9.67 -3.20
N VAL A 70 -9.58 -9.25 -4.47
CA VAL A 70 -10.59 -8.41 -5.14
C VAL A 70 -11.82 -9.21 -5.54
N ALA A 71 -11.65 -10.50 -5.87
CA ALA A 71 -12.77 -11.38 -6.20
C ALA A 71 -13.68 -11.71 -5.00
N ARG A 72 -13.33 -11.25 -3.79
CA ARG A 72 -14.15 -11.48 -2.61
C ARG A 72 -15.32 -10.47 -2.61
N PRO A 73 -16.58 -10.93 -2.55
CA PRO A 73 -17.75 -10.06 -2.48
C PRO A 73 -17.83 -9.28 -1.16
#